data_AF-A0ABD6TA06-F1
#
_entry.id   AF-A0ABD6TA06-F1
#
_cell.length_a   1.000
_cell.length_b   1.000
_cell.length_c   1.000
_cell.angle_alpha   90.00
_cell.angle_beta   90.00
_cell.angle_gamma   90.00
#
_symmetry.space_group_name_H-M   'P 1'
#
loop_
_entity.id
_entity.type
_entity.pdbx_description
1 polymer ?
#
loop_
_entity_poly.entity_id
_entity_poly.type
_entity_poly.pdbx_seq_one_letter_code
_entity_poly.pdbx_strand_id
1 'polypeptide(L)'
;MKKTREGLVFTTEKNLLIQQMWNIVLSHTTKNRENIVDARSDWFTIDNQTYIGSIKCLASEDIEIARIVNAINALNGSNKLINKYGEIPIETAICKYCDEEMEATSLEYDNGNMCIPCYMKTDEYKKEEQHF
;
A
#
# COMPACT_ATOMS: atom_id res chain seq x y z
N MET A 1 -3.07 -35.05 34.22
CA MET A 1 -3.51 -34.49 32.93
C MET A 1 -3.37 -32.98 32.99
N LYS A 2 -2.35 -32.40 32.32
CA LYS A 2 -2.18 -30.94 32.25
C LYS A 2 -3.13 -30.43 31.17
N LYS A 3 -4.13 -29.62 31.55
CA LYS A 3 -4.96 -28.88 30.60
C LYS A 3 -4.10 -27.79 29.99
N THR A 4 -3.75 -27.93 28.71
CA THR A 4 -3.16 -26.85 27.93
C THR A 4 -4.24 -25.79 27.76
N ARG A 5 -4.05 -24.60 28.34
CA ARG A 5 -4.89 -23.43 28.05
C ARG A 5 -4.48 -22.96 26.66
N GLU A 6 -5.25 -23.34 25.64
CA GLU A 6 -5.23 -22.64 24.36
C GLU A 6 -5.70 -21.21 24.65
N GLY A 7 -4.74 -20.28 24.70
CA GLY A 7 -5.06 -18.86 24.81
C GLY A 7 -5.82 -18.44 23.56
N LEU A 8 -7.08 -18.07 23.72
CA LEU A 8 -7.83 -17.36 22.70
C LEU A 8 -7.06 -16.07 22.36
N VAL A 9 -6.32 -16.09 21.25
CA VAL A 9 -5.76 -14.87 20.67
C VAL A 9 -6.94 -14.15 20.02
N PHE A 10 -7.43 -13.10 20.69
CA PHE A 10 -8.42 -12.21 20.11
C PHE A 10 -7.76 -11.49 18.92
N THR A 11 -8.09 -11.93 17.71
CA THR A 11 -7.63 -11.28 16.48
C THR A 11 -8.47 -10.02 16.28
N THR A 12 -7.84 -8.86 16.33
CA THR A 12 -8.50 -7.59 16.02
C THR A 12 -8.67 -7.43 14.52
N GLU A 13 -9.61 -6.59 14.07
CA GLU A 13 -9.78 -6.24 12.65
C GLU A 13 -8.47 -5.71 12.05
N LYS A 14 -7.73 -4.92 12.84
CA LYS A 14 -6.37 -4.48 12.51
C LYS A 14 -5.44 -5.65 12.20
N ASN A 15 -5.44 -6.71 13.03
CA ASN A 15 -4.57 -7.87 12.81
C ASN A 15 -4.96 -8.65 11.55
N LEU A 16 -6.26 -8.78 11.26
CA LEU A 16 -6.73 -9.42 10.03
C LEU A 16 -6.30 -8.61 8.78
N LEU A 17 -6.46 -7.28 8.82
CA LEU A 17 -6.02 -6.41 7.74
C LEU A 17 -4.51 -6.53 7.49
N ILE A 18 -3.70 -6.47 8.55
CA ILE A 18 -2.24 -6.63 8.45
C ILE A 18 -1.88 -8.00 7.85
N GLN A 19 -2.58 -9.08 8.24
CA GLN A 19 -2.36 -10.40 7.66
C GLN A 19 -2.69 -10.44 6.16
N GLN A 20 -3.80 -9.83 5.74
CA GLN A 20 -4.18 -9.73 4.33
C GLN A 20 -3.14 -8.93 3.53
N MET A 21 -2.69 -7.80 4.05
CA MET A 21 -1.64 -6.98 3.44
C MET A 21 -0.33 -7.77 3.27
N TRP A 22 0.10 -8.52 4.29
CA TRP A 22 1.28 -9.37 4.19
C TRP A 22 1.14 -10.48 3.14
N ASN A 23 -0.04 -11.09 3.01
CA ASN A 23 -0.27 -12.10 1.98
C ASN A 23 -0.08 -11.52 0.57
N ILE A 24 -0.52 -10.27 0.35
CA ILE A 24 -0.31 -9.57 -0.93
C ILE A 24 1.19 -9.35 -1.17
N VAL A 25 1.90 -8.76 -0.20
CA VAL A 25 3.35 -8.51 -0.28
C VAL A 25 4.10 -9.79 -0.60
N LEU A 26 3.90 -10.83 0.20
CA LEU A 26 4.59 -12.10 0.03
C LEU A 26 4.28 -12.75 -1.33
N SER A 27 3.03 -12.68 -1.81
CA SER A 27 2.66 -13.25 -3.12
C SER A 27 3.37 -12.55 -4.30
N HIS A 28 3.68 -11.26 -4.17
CA HIS A 28 4.37 -10.48 -5.20
C HIS A 28 5.89 -10.62 -5.12
N THR A 29 6.45 -10.70 -3.91
CA THR A 29 7.90 -10.80 -3.72
C THR A 29 8.43 -12.24 -3.86
N THR A 30 7.57 -13.27 -3.71
CA THR A 30 7.99 -14.69 -3.82
C THR A 30 8.15 -15.21 -5.26
N LYS A 31 7.80 -14.43 -6.29
CA LYS A 31 8.00 -14.84 -7.69
C LYS A 31 9.48 -15.00 -8.08
N ASN A 32 10.39 -14.27 -7.44
CA ASN A 32 11.85 -14.34 -7.65
C ASN A 32 12.52 -15.20 -6.55
N ARG A 33 12.11 -16.46 -6.48
CA ARG A 33 12.31 -17.54 -5.47
C ARG A 33 13.70 -17.81 -4.87
N GLU A 34 14.64 -16.87 -4.81
CA GLU A 34 15.96 -17.17 -4.22
C GLU A 34 16.22 -16.56 -2.84
N ASN A 35 15.55 -15.50 -2.37
CA ASN A 35 16.04 -14.82 -1.15
C ASN A 35 15.02 -14.22 -0.15
N ILE A 36 13.73 -14.51 -0.25
CA ILE A 36 12.74 -13.86 0.64
C ILE A 36 12.12 -14.89 1.57
N VAL A 37 12.83 -15.13 2.66
CA VAL A 37 12.39 -16.01 3.73
C VAL A 37 12.28 -15.17 4.99
N ASP A 38 11.05 -15.03 5.46
CA ASP A 38 10.63 -14.58 6.79
C ASP A 38 10.01 -13.16 6.89
N ALA A 39 8.68 -13.15 7.06
CA ALA A 39 7.87 -11.99 7.44
C ALA A 39 8.21 -11.41 8.83
N ARG A 40 9.12 -12.06 9.59
CA ARG A 40 9.65 -11.57 10.86
C ARG A 40 10.83 -10.61 10.72
N SER A 41 11.42 -10.50 9.53
CA SER A 41 12.50 -9.55 9.26
C SER A 41 11.97 -8.11 9.25
N ASP A 42 12.82 -7.11 9.47
CA ASP A 42 12.43 -5.71 9.34
C ASP A 42 12.20 -5.37 7.86
N TRP A 43 10.95 -5.17 7.46
CA TRP A 43 10.60 -4.69 6.12
C TRP A 43 10.50 -3.17 6.14
N PHE A 44 11.20 -2.54 5.21
CA PHE A 44 11.22 -1.09 5.10
C PHE A 44 11.30 -0.68 3.63
N THR A 45 11.05 0.60 3.38
CA THR A 45 11.05 1.13 2.02
C THR A 45 12.15 2.18 1.85
N ILE A 46 12.63 2.40 0.63
CA ILE A 46 13.45 3.56 0.23
C ILE A 46 13.07 3.86 -1.23
N ASP A 47 12.79 5.12 -1.58
CA ASP A 47 12.52 5.56 -2.97
C ASP A 47 11.52 4.67 -3.74
N ASN A 48 10.37 4.35 -3.13
CA ASN A 48 9.32 3.47 -3.67
C ASN A 48 9.73 2.00 -3.88
N GLN A 49 10.89 1.60 -3.37
CA GLN A 49 11.36 0.21 -3.36
C GLN A 49 11.23 -0.39 -1.96
N THR A 50 11.12 -1.70 -1.89
CA THR A 50 10.93 -2.47 -0.65
C THR A 50 12.16 -3.31 -0.36
N TYR A 51 12.62 -3.29 0.89
CA TYR A 51 13.83 -3.96 1.37
C TYR A 51 13.55 -4.77 2.65
N ILE A 52 14.39 -5.78 2.89
CA ILE A 52 14.28 -6.66 4.07
C ILE A 52 15.59 -6.67 4.85
N GLY A 53 15.59 -6.16 6.07
CA GLY A 53 16.71 -6.14 7.01
C GLY A 53 17.89 -5.24 6.61
N SER A 54 18.17 -5.09 5.32
CA SER A 54 19.25 -4.27 4.76
C SER A 54 18.92 -3.80 3.34
N ILE A 55 19.49 -2.65 2.94
CA ILE A 55 19.37 -2.09 1.57
C ILE A 55 19.98 -3.00 0.50
N LYS A 56 20.78 -3.99 0.90
CA LYS A 56 21.34 -5.01 0.00
C LYS A 56 20.33 -6.11 -0.36
N CYS A 57 19.23 -6.20 0.38
CA CYS A 57 18.20 -7.21 0.23
C CYS A 57 16.94 -6.56 -0.35
N LEU A 58 17.02 -6.20 -1.63
CA LEU A 58 15.88 -5.69 -2.40
C LEU A 58 14.81 -6.79 -2.52
N ALA A 59 13.62 -6.49 -2.05
CA ALA A 59 12.48 -7.39 -2.07
C ALA A 59 11.51 -7.10 -3.22
N SER A 60 11.35 -5.82 -3.56
CA SER A 60 10.50 -5.38 -4.67
C SER A 60 10.86 -3.97 -5.12
N GLU A 61 10.71 -3.71 -6.42
CA GLU A 61 10.72 -2.36 -7.00
C GLU A 61 9.30 -1.84 -7.30
N ASP A 62 8.28 -2.64 -6.98
CA ASP A 62 6.88 -2.29 -7.18
C ASP A 62 6.41 -1.29 -6.12
N ILE A 63 5.96 -0.12 -6.59
CA ILE A 63 5.44 0.97 -5.77
C ILE A 63 4.22 0.56 -4.94
N GLU A 64 3.36 -0.33 -5.46
CA GLU A 64 2.19 -0.81 -4.71
C GLU A 64 2.64 -1.65 -3.51
N ILE A 65 3.69 -2.46 -3.67
CA ILE A 65 4.29 -3.23 -2.58
C ILE A 65 4.93 -2.32 -1.54
N ALA A 66 5.63 -1.28 -1.96
CA ALA A 66 6.19 -0.29 -1.06
C ALA A 66 5.09 0.44 -0.26
N ARG A 67 3.97 0.82 -0.91
CA ARG A 67 2.82 1.43 -0.25
C ARG A 67 2.20 0.51 0.80
N ILE A 68 2.02 -0.77 0.48
CA ILE A 68 1.45 -1.75 1.43
C ILE A 68 2.38 -1.95 2.63
N VAL A 69 3.70 -2.08 2.42
CA VAL A 69 4.68 -2.20 3.51
C VAL A 69 4.69 -0.96 4.41
N ASN A 70 4.60 0.24 3.82
CA ASN A 70 4.47 1.47 4.58
C ASN A 70 3.17 1.51 5.40
N ALA A 71 2.04 1.08 4.84
CA ALA A 71 0.77 1.00 5.56
C ALA A 71 0.83 0.01 6.73
N ILE A 72 1.45 -1.17 6.54
CA ILE A 72 1.69 -2.13 7.62
C ILE A 72 2.54 -1.50 8.74
N ASN A 73 3.64 -0.84 8.37
CA ASN A 73 4.53 -0.18 9.33
C ASN A 73 3.81 0.93 10.10
N ALA A 74 2.96 1.72 9.44
CA ALA A 74 2.13 2.76 10.07
C ALA A 74 1.13 2.15 11.06
N LEU A 75 0.40 1.11 10.65
CA LEU A 75 -0.53 0.38 11.52
C LEU A 75 0.19 -0.20 12.75
N ASN A 76 1.41 -0.71 12.59
CA ASN A 76 2.23 -1.22 13.69
C ASN A 76 2.94 -0.14 14.51
N GLY A 77 2.79 1.15 14.18
CA GLY A 77 3.47 2.26 14.85
C GLY A 77 4.98 2.32 14.60
N SER A 78 5.47 1.58 13.61
CA SER A 78 6.89 1.46 13.26
C SER A 78 7.32 2.54 12.26
N ASN A 79 7.03 3.79 12.57
CA ASN A 79 7.25 4.94 11.67
C ASN A 79 8.71 5.11 11.22
N LYS A 80 9.67 4.59 12.00
CA LYS A 80 11.10 4.57 11.65
C LYS A 80 11.43 3.69 10.43
N LEU A 81 10.57 2.73 10.10
CA LEU A 81 10.70 1.83 8.95
C LEU A 81 9.95 2.36 7.71
N ILE A 82 9.25 3.48 7.88
CA ILE A 82 8.62 4.24 6.79
C ILE A 82 9.65 5.27 6.36
N ASN A 83 10.39 5.00 5.30
CA ASN A 83 11.32 6.00 4.77
C ASN A 83 10.53 7.04 3.97
N LYS A 84 10.86 8.31 4.18
CA LYS A 84 10.07 9.44 3.71
C LYS A 84 10.65 10.02 2.41
N TYR A 85 9.81 10.03 1.36
CA TYR A 85 9.84 10.81 0.09
C TYR A 85 10.77 10.30 -1.02
N GLY A 86 10.46 10.44 -2.32
CA GLY A 86 9.34 11.16 -2.96
C GLY A 86 8.13 10.29 -3.27
N GLU A 87 7.01 10.56 -2.59
CA GLU A 87 5.71 10.21 -3.14
C GLU A 87 5.67 10.85 -4.53
N ILE A 88 5.58 10.03 -5.59
CA ILE A 88 5.00 10.54 -6.83
C ILE A 88 3.69 11.16 -6.38
N PRO A 89 3.47 12.48 -6.58
CA PRO A 89 2.24 13.10 -6.16
C PRO A 89 1.12 12.21 -6.65
N ILE A 90 0.28 11.73 -5.72
CA ILE A 90 -0.98 11.18 -6.15
C ILE A 90 -1.61 12.36 -6.86
N GLU A 91 -1.76 12.27 -8.19
CA GLU A 91 -2.46 13.30 -8.93
C GLU A 91 -3.83 13.35 -8.29
N THR A 92 -4.13 14.44 -7.58
CA THR A 92 -5.44 14.63 -6.95
C THR A 92 -6.22 15.66 -7.76
N ALA A 93 -7.53 15.45 -7.81
CA ALA A 93 -8.47 16.37 -8.41
C ALA A 93 -9.50 16.78 -7.34
N ILE A 94 -9.86 18.07 -7.34
CA ILE A 94 -10.95 18.57 -6.50
C ILE A 94 -12.27 18.35 -7.25
N CYS A 95 -13.22 17.68 -6.62
CA CYS A 95 -14.56 17.53 -7.18
C CYS A 95 -15.27 18.89 -7.22
N LYS A 96 -15.62 19.38 -8.41
CA LYS A 96 -16.36 20.65 -8.59
C LYS A 96 -17.74 20.73 -7.94
N TYR A 97 -18.29 19.60 -7.46
CA TYR A 97 -19.64 19.52 -6.89
C TYR A 97 -19.67 19.46 -5.37
N CYS A 98 -18.62 18.93 -4.75
CA CYS A 98 -18.56 18.79 -3.29
C CYS A 98 -17.27 19.31 -2.67
N ASP A 99 -16.36 19.87 -3.48
CA ASP A 99 -15.07 20.44 -3.08
C ASP A 99 -14.15 19.47 -2.31
N GLU A 100 -14.40 18.17 -2.47
CA GLU A 100 -13.58 17.11 -1.86
C GLU A 100 -12.41 16.75 -2.78
N GLU A 101 -11.25 16.53 -2.18
CA GLU A 101 -10.03 16.07 -2.85
C GLU A 101 -10.11 14.56 -3.11
N MET A 102 -9.79 14.13 -4.33
CA MET A 102 -9.84 12.73 -4.74
C MET A 102 -8.63 12.33 -5.56
N GLU A 103 -8.24 11.06 -5.50
CA GLU A 103 -7.18 10.52 -6.36
C GLU A 103 -7.65 10.48 -7.84
N ALA A 104 -6.90 11.10 -8.74
CA ALA A 104 -7.22 11.20 -10.17
C ALA A 104 -7.33 9.83 -10.86
N THR A 105 -6.63 8.81 -10.36
CA THR A 105 -6.72 7.42 -10.87
C THR A 105 -7.99 6.69 -10.42
N SER A 106 -8.69 7.18 -9.39
CA SER A 106 -10.01 6.66 -9.01
C SER A 106 -11.11 7.03 -10.01
N LEU A 107 -10.78 7.87 -11.00
CA LEU A 107 -11.65 8.26 -12.11
C LEU A 107 -11.67 7.21 -13.26
N GLU A 108 -10.84 6.15 -13.19
CA GLU A 108 -10.70 5.16 -14.27
C GLU A 108 -11.59 3.91 -14.11
N TYR A 109 -12.26 3.71 -12.97
CA TYR A 109 -13.28 2.66 -12.84
C TYR A 109 -14.63 3.18 -13.38
N ASP A 110 -15.23 2.43 -14.31
CA ASP A 110 -16.57 2.65 -14.91
C ASP A 110 -16.71 3.69 -16.05
N ASN A 111 -15.75 3.78 -16.98
CA ASN A 111 -15.89 4.60 -18.22
C ASN A 111 -16.32 6.07 -17.95
N GLY A 112 -15.96 6.61 -16.79
CA GLY A 112 -16.33 7.97 -16.44
C GLY A 112 -16.24 8.26 -14.96
N ASN A 113 -15.06 8.70 -14.52
CA ASN A 113 -14.88 9.89 -13.70
C ASN A 113 -15.90 10.11 -12.57
N MET A 114 -16.24 9.11 -11.76
CA MET A 114 -17.24 9.25 -10.70
C MET A 114 -16.61 9.69 -9.38
N CYS A 115 -17.11 10.78 -8.80
CA CYS A 115 -16.74 11.19 -7.46
C CYS A 115 -17.40 10.29 -6.42
N ILE A 116 -16.63 9.54 -5.61
CA ILE A 116 -17.20 8.65 -4.58
C ILE A 116 -17.99 9.43 -3.50
N PRO A 117 -17.49 10.57 -2.96
CA PRO A 117 -18.23 11.36 -1.98
C PRO A 117 -19.63 11.81 -2.42
N CYS A 118 -19.80 12.22 -3.69
CA CYS A 118 -21.05 12.82 -4.16
C CYS A 118 -21.73 12.07 -5.31
N TYR A 119 -21.16 10.95 -5.77
CA TYR A 119 -21.62 10.12 -6.89
C TYR A 119 -21.86 10.89 -8.21
N MET A 120 -21.27 12.07 -8.35
CA MET A 120 -21.39 12.89 -9.56
C MET A 120 -20.29 12.54 -10.55
N LYS A 121 -20.63 12.45 -11.84
CA LYS A 121 -19.65 12.36 -12.92
C LYS A 121 -18.89 13.68 -13.03
N THR A 122 -17.59 13.61 -12.82
CA THR A 122 -16.61 14.68 -13.04
C THR A 122 -16.21 14.68 -14.52
N ASP A 123 -15.73 15.82 -15.02
CA ASP A 123 -15.35 15.95 -16.44
C ASP A 123 -14.11 15.08 -16.73
N GLU A 124 -13.99 14.53 -17.94
CA GLU A 124 -12.89 13.65 -18.37
C GLU A 124 -11.51 14.23 -17.99
N TYR A 125 -10.68 13.45 -17.31
CA TYR A 125 -9.31 13.84 -17.00
C TYR A 125 -8.49 13.70 -18.30
N LYS A 126 -8.14 14.83 -18.92
CA LYS A 126 -7.21 14.84 -20.05
C LYS A 126 -5.79 14.92 -19.49
N LYS A 127 -5.05 13.81 -19.53
CA LYS A 127 -3.58 13.87 -19.42
C LYS A 127 -3.09 14.73 -20.59
N GLU A 128 -2.50 15.89 -20.29
CA GLU A 128 -1.75 16.62 -21.29
C GLU A 128 -0.56 15.75 -21.71
N GLU A 129 -0.56 15.29 -22.96
CA GLU A 129 0.57 14.60 -23.56
C GLU A 129 1.76 15.58 -23.62
N GLN A 130 2.63 15.54 -22.60
CA GLN A 130 3.97 16.12 -22.74
C GLN A 130 4.77 15.23 -23.67
N HIS A 131 4.70 15.54 -24.98
CA HIS A 131 5.64 15.07 -25.97
C HIS A 131 7.05 15.52 -25.58
N PHE A 132 7.90 14.55 -25.19
CA PHE A 132 9.35 14.67 -25.21
C PHE A 132 9.90 14.23 -26.57
#